data_AF-A0A382XDI0-F1
#
_entry.id   AF-A0A382XDI0-F1
#
_cell.length_a   1.000
_cell.length_b   1.000
_cell.length_c   1.000
_cell.angle_alpha   90.00
_cell.angle_beta   90.00
_cell.angle_gamma   90.00
#
_symmetry.space_group_name_H-M   'P 1'
#
loop_
_entity.id
_entity.type
_entity.pdbx_description
1 polymer ?
#
loop_
_entity_poly.entity_id
_entity_poly.type
_entity_poly.pdbx_seq_one_letter_code
_entity_poly.pdbx_strand_id
1 'polypeptide(L)'
;VLKFKIVLAVASLALGVLLCEMVLHLFYPQVFRRPEVWRFDAELGWSHLADSAGRLVSPEYDVEIRINSMGLRDREYARGKPAGSRRIALFGDSFVEGWGMPIDRVLNRQLEICLQE
;
A
#
# COMPACT_ATOMS: atom_id res chain seq x y z
N VAL A 1 -33.09 24.99 -33.55
CA VAL A 1 -33.51 23.62 -33.11
C VAL A 1 -32.32 22.72 -32.80
N LEU A 2 -31.34 22.52 -33.70
CA LEU A 2 -30.20 21.61 -33.47
C LEU A 2 -29.31 22.00 -32.28
N LYS A 3 -28.97 23.29 -32.13
CA LYS A 3 -28.17 23.80 -30.99
C LYS A 3 -28.79 23.48 -29.63
N PHE A 4 -30.12 23.65 -29.50
CA PHE A 4 -30.85 23.35 -28.28
C PHE A 4 -30.82 21.84 -27.95
N LYS A 5 -30.97 20.98 -28.96
CA LYS A 5 -30.86 19.52 -28.78
C LYS A 5 -29.47 19.09 -28.31
N ILE A 6 -28.41 19.71 -28.84
CA ILE A 6 -27.02 19.45 -28.43
C ILE A 6 -26.80 19.87 -26.98
N VAL A 7 -27.23 21.08 -26.60
CA VAL A 7 -27.11 21.57 -25.22
C VAL A 7 -27.84 20.66 -24.25
N LEU A 8 -29.07 20.24 -24.58
CA LEU A 8 -29.84 19.32 -23.74
C LEU A 8 -29.15 17.95 -23.61
N ALA A 9 -28.60 17.41 -24.70
CA ALA A 9 -27.88 16.13 -24.65
C ALA A 9 -26.64 16.20 -23.76
N VAL A 10 -25.84 17.27 -23.87
CA VAL A 10 -24.65 17.48 -23.04
C VAL A 10 -25.03 17.69 -21.57
N ALA A 11 -26.06 18.50 -21.30
CA ALA A 11 -26.52 18.75 -19.93
C ALA A 11 -27.04 17.47 -19.26
N SER A 12 -27.83 16.67 -19.97
CA SER A 12 -28.34 15.39 -19.47
C SER A 12 -27.20 14.39 -19.23
N LEU A 13 -26.20 14.34 -20.10
CA LEU A 13 -25.02 13.49 -19.91
C LEU A 13 -24.22 13.93 -18.68
N ALA A 14 -23.96 15.23 -18.52
CA ALA A 14 -23.25 15.75 -17.38
C ALA A 14 -24.00 15.47 -16.06
N LEU A 15 -25.31 15.69 -16.04
CA LEU A 15 -26.15 15.36 -14.88
C LEU A 15 -26.11 13.85 -14.57
N GLY A 16 -26.19 13.00 -15.60
CA GLY A 16 -26.08 11.55 -15.44
C GLY A 16 -24.76 11.13 -14.80
N VAL A 17 -23.63 11.66 -15.29
CA VAL A 17 -22.30 11.39 -14.72
C VAL A 17 -22.22 11.87 -13.26
N LEU A 18 -22.71 13.07 -12.95
CA LEU A 18 -22.71 13.59 -11.58
C LEU A 18 -23.54 12.74 -10.62
N LEU A 19 -24.70 12.25 -11.06
CA LEU A 19 -25.53 11.36 -10.26
C LEU A 19 -24.85 10.00 -10.03
N CYS A 20 -24.21 9.44 -11.06
CA CYS A 20 -23.42 8.21 -10.92
C CYS A 20 -22.26 8.40 -9.92
N GLU A 21 -21.50 9.49 -10.03
CA GLU A 21 -20.41 9.79 -9.10
C GLU A 21 -20.92 9.96 -7.66
N MET A 22 -22.04 10.68 -7.47
CA MET A 22 -22.65 10.85 -6.16
C MET A 22 -23.09 9.52 -5.53
N VAL A 23 -23.67 8.61 -6.33
CA VAL A 23 -24.04 7.27 -5.86
C VAL A 23 -22.80 6.47 -5.47
N LEU A 24 -21.74 6.49 -6.30
CA LEU A 24 -20.48 5.81 -5.97
C LEU A 24 -19.85 6.38 -4.70
N HIS A 25 -19.86 7.69 -4.53
CA HIS A 25 -19.29 8.35 -3.37
C HIS A 25 -19.99 8.01 -2.05
N LEU A 26 -21.32 7.83 -2.09
CA LEU A 26 -22.12 7.53 -0.90
C LEU A 26 -22.15 6.03 -0.55
N PHE A 27 -22.22 5.14 -1.56
CA PHE A 27 -22.45 3.71 -1.34
C PHE A 27 -21.20 2.85 -1.52
N TYR A 28 -20.24 3.28 -2.33
CA TYR A 28 -19.01 2.54 -2.64
C TYR A 28 -17.78 3.45 -2.59
N PRO A 29 -17.52 4.12 -1.46
CA PRO A 29 -16.42 5.07 -1.37
C PRO A 29 -15.11 4.33 -1.64
N GLN A 30 -14.44 4.69 -2.74
CA GLN A 30 -13.16 4.13 -3.15
C GLN A 30 -12.03 4.74 -2.30
N VAL A 31 -12.08 4.52 -0.98
CA VAL A 31 -11.10 5.07 -0.04
C VAL A 31 -9.76 4.44 -0.35
N PHE A 32 -8.89 5.22 -0.96
CA PHE A 32 -7.53 4.82 -1.25
C PHE A 32 -6.57 5.77 -0.56
N ARG A 33 -5.96 5.31 0.53
CA ARG A 33 -5.01 6.07 1.35
C ARG A 33 -3.70 5.30 1.40
N ARG A 34 -2.66 5.87 0.78
CA ARG A 34 -1.29 5.38 0.91
C ARG A 34 -0.59 6.11 2.05
N PRO A 35 0.13 5.41 2.93
CA PRO A 35 0.93 6.05 3.95
C PRO A 35 2.22 6.63 3.36
N GLU A 36 2.73 7.70 3.98
CA GLU A 36 4.01 8.32 3.63
C GLU A 36 5.19 7.52 4.21
N VAL A 37 5.37 6.30 3.72
CA VAL A 37 6.48 5.40 4.13
C VAL A 37 7.44 5.10 2.98
N TRP A 38 7.15 5.59 1.77
CA TRP A 38 8.04 5.53 0.61
C TRP A 38 8.43 6.94 0.18
N ARG A 39 9.66 7.07 -0.31
CA ARG A 39 10.16 8.27 -0.96
C ARG A 39 10.77 7.90 -2.30
N PHE A 40 10.68 8.83 -3.25
CA PHE A 40 11.39 8.70 -4.50
C PHE A 40 12.91 8.75 -4.24
N ASP A 41 13.64 7.86 -4.90
CA ASP A 41 15.10 7.80 -4.90
C ASP A 41 15.57 7.81 -6.37
N ALA A 42 16.52 8.68 -6.71
CA ALA A 42 16.92 8.86 -8.11
C ALA A 42 17.65 7.64 -8.70
N GLU A 43 18.28 6.81 -7.86
CA GLU A 43 19.01 5.62 -8.28
C GLU A 43 18.15 4.36 -8.17
N LEU A 44 17.37 4.25 -7.10
CA LEU A 44 16.55 3.05 -6.79
C LEU A 44 15.11 3.16 -7.30
N GLY A 45 14.67 4.35 -7.72
CA GLY A 45 13.27 4.67 -8.02
C GLY A 45 12.46 4.94 -6.75
N TRP A 46 12.37 3.96 -5.86
CA TRP A 46 11.65 4.07 -4.59
C TRP A 46 12.45 3.46 -3.45
N SER A 47 12.42 4.12 -2.29
CA SER A 47 13.01 3.61 -1.05
C SER A 47 12.05 3.81 0.12
N HIS A 48 12.15 2.97 1.15
CA HIS A 48 11.43 3.21 2.39
C HIS A 48 12.03 4.38 3.16
N LEU A 49 11.16 5.15 3.80
CA LEU A 49 11.56 6.14 4.80
C LEU A 49 11.80 5.42 6.13
N ALA A 50 13.02 5.47 6.66
CA ALA A 50 13.34 4.88 7.97
C ALA A 50 12.50 5.52 9.09
N ASP A 51 12.19 4.74 10.13
CA ASP A 51 11.42 5.17 11.31
C ASP A 51 10.03 5.75 10.97
N SER A 52 9.43 5.30 9.87
CA SER A 52 8.13 5.73 9.42
C SER A 52 7.05 4.66 9.64
N ALA A 53 5.81 5.11 9.78
CA ALA A 53 4.66 4.22 9.88
C ALA A 53 3.42 4.90 9.33
N GLY A 54 2.47 4.09 8.87
CA GLY A 54 1.16 4.56 8.48
C GLY A 54 0.26 3.43 8.03
N ARG A 55 -0.96 3.76 7.62
CA ARG A 55 -1.98 2.78 7.27
C ARG A 55 -2.24 2.81 5.77
N LEU A 56 -2.06 1.68 5.11
CA LEU A 56 -2.47 1.44 3.73
C LEU A 56 -3.92 0.99 3.74
N VAL A 57 -4.79 1.86 3.22
CA VAL A 57 -6.24 1.60 3.14
C VAL A 57 -6.65 1.62 1.66
N SER A 58 -7.27 0.55 1.22
CA SER A 58 -7.96 0.40 -0.05
C SER A 58 -9.24 -0.40 0.17
N PRO A 59 -10.13 -0.55 -0.83
CA PRO A 59 -11.26 -1.48 -0.73
C PRO A 59 -10.84 -2.93 -0.41
N GLU A 60 -9.62 -3.33 -0.77
CA GLU A 60 -9.08 -4.68 -0.57
C GLU A 60 -8.28 -4.84 0.72
N TYR A 61 -7.63 -3.76 1.17
CA TYR A 61 -6.63 -3.83 2.25
C TYR A 61 -6.87 -2.76 3.30
N ASP A 62 -6.68 -3.15 4.54
CA ASP A 62 -6.59 -2.21 5.65
C ASP A 62 -5.48 -2.68 6.60
N VAL A 63 -4.26 -2.22 6.33
CA VAL A 63 -3.06 -2.74 7.00
C VAL A 63 -2.14 -1.62 7.48
N GLU A 64 -1.54 -1.82 8.66
CA GLU A 64 -0.45 -0.99 9.14
C GLU A 64 0.86 -1.38 8.44
N ILE A 65 1.56 -0.37 7.92
CA ILE A 65 2.90 -0.47 7.39
C ILE A 65 3.83 0.26 8.35
N ARG A 66 4.89 -0.42 8.81
CA ARG A 66 5.91 0.16 9.69
C ARG A 66 7.29 -0.20 9.15
N ILE A 67 8.12 0.82 9.00
CA ILE A 67 9.50 0.71 8.53
C ILE A 67 10.41 0.97 9.72
N ASN A 68 11.33 0.05 9.96
CA ASN A 68 12.30 0.15 11.04
C ASN A 68 13.43 1.16 10.74
N SER A 69 14.30 1.37 11.72
CA SER A 69 15.45 2.28 11.63
C SER A 69 16.46 1.95 10.52
N MET A 70 16.39 0.73 9.96
CA MET A 70 17.23 0.26 8.85
C MET A 70 16.53 0.34 7.49
N GLY A 71 15.30 0.87 7.41
CA GLY A 71 14.55 0.95 6.15
C GLY A 71 13.86 -0.35 5.75
N LEU A 72 13.74 -1.33 6.66
CA LEU A 72 13.06 -2.60 6.40
C LEU A 72 11.64 -2.57 6.95
N ARG A 73 10.70 -3.15 6.22
CA ARG A 73 9.33 -3.36 6.72
C ARG A 73 9.27 -4.57 7.64
N ASP A 74 9.73 -4.40 8.88
CA ASP A 74 9.75 -5.45 9.91
C ASP A 74 10.02 -4.83 11.29
N ARG A 75 10.21 -5.67 12.30
CA ARG A 75 10.75 -5.28 13.61
C ARG A 75 12.18 -4.75 13.53
N GLU A 76 12.63 -4.13 14.61
CA GLU A 76 14.04 -3.78 14.78
C GLU A 76 14.93 -5.03 14.87
N TYR A 77 16.11 -4.95 14.28
CA TYR A 77 17.15 -5.98 14.39
C TYR A 77 18.44 -5.39 14.96
N ALA A 78 19.15 -6.18 15.76
CA ALA A 78 20.51 -5.83 16.16
C ALA A 78 21.41 -5.72 14.92
N ARG A 79 22.14 -4.60 14.78
CA ARG A 79 23.09 -4.39 13.67
C ARG A 79 24.08 -5.56 13.55
N GLY A 80 24.71 -5.94 14.66
CA GLY A 80 25.51 -7.16 14.74
C GLY A 80 24.64 -8.42 14.65
N LYS A 81 25.08 -9.40 13.88
CA LYS A 81 24.43 -10.71 13.85
C LYS A 81 24.75 -11.48 15.15
N PRO A 82 23.76 -11.86 15.98
CA PRO A 82 24.02 -12.65 17.18
C PRO A 82 24.70 -13.97 16.85
N ALA A 83 25.64 -14.39 17.70
CA ALA A 83 26.31 -15.69 17.57
C ALA A 83 25.29 -16.83 17.61
N GLY A 84 25.50 -17.86 16.79
CA GLY A 84 24.58 -19.02 16.71
C GLY A 84 23.23 -18.75 16.03
N SER A 85 22.96 -17.52 15.57
CA SER A 85 21.70 -17.22 14.88
C SER A 85 21.76 -17.46 13.37
N ARG A 86 20.62 -17.81 12.76
CA ARG A 86 20.40 -17.77 11.31
C ARG A 86 19.74 -16.43 10.99
N ARG A 87 20.33 -15.65 10.07
CA ARG A 87 19.79 -14.37 9.59
C ARG A 87 19.64 -14.44 8.09
N ILE A 88 18.42 -14.23 7.61
CA ILE A 88 18.06 -14.30 6.19
C ILE A 88 17.49 -12.94 5.83
N ALA A 89 17.99 -12.35 4.74
CA ALA A 89 17.39 -11.18 4.11
C ALA A 89 16.69 -11.64 2.83
N LEU A 90 15.44 -11.22 2.65
CA LEU A 90 14.68 -11.51 1.44
C LEU A 90 14.63 -10.25 0.57
N PHE A 91 14.86 -10.43 -0.73
CA PHE A 91 14.75 -9.39 -1.73
C PHE A 91 13.79 -9.86 -2.82
N GLY A 92 12.93 -8.97 -3.26
CA GLY A 92 11.94 -9.25 -4.28
C GLY A 92 11.07 -8.02 -4.53
N ASP A 93 9.90 -8.26 -5.08
CA ASP A 93 8.91 -7.24 -5.39
C ASP A 93 7.89 -7.10 -4.25
N SER A 94 6.69 -6.64 -4.60
CA SER A 94 5.56 -6.45 -3.69
C SER A 94 5.16 -7.71 -2.92
N PHE A 95 5.47 -8.92 -3.41
CA PHE A 95 5.21 -10.16 -2.69
C PHE A 95 6.14 -10.33 -1.48
N VAL A 96 7.42 -10.00 -1.64
CA VAL A 96 8.40 -10.03 -0.54
C VAL A 96 8.15 -8.86 0.42
N GLU A 97 7.78 -7.69 -0.11
CA GLU A 97 7.37 -6.53 0.70
C GLU A 97 6.10 -6.83 1.53
N GLY A 98 5.26 -7.77 1.08
CA GLY A 98 4.01 -8.12 1.73
C GLY A 98 2.90 -7.09 1.49
N TRP A 99 2.83 -6.52 0.29
CA TRP A 99 1.87 -5.47 -0.06
C TRP A 99 0.44 -5.85 0.32
N GLY A 100 -0.24 -4.98 1.08
CA GLY A 100 -1.61 -5.23 1.53
C GLY A 100 -1.77 -6.32 2.59
N MET A 101 -0.69 -6.90 3.13
CA MET A 101 -0.74 -7.93 4.17
C MET A 101 -0.28 -7.42 5.54
N PRO A 102 -0.89 -7.85 6.66
CA PRO A 102 -0.33 -7.67 7.99
C PRO A 102 1.06 -8.32 8.11
N ILE A 103 1.98 -7.69 8.84
CA ILE A 103 3.39 -8.12 8.90
C ILE A 103 3.56 -9.59 9.29
N ASP A 104 2.77 -10.09 10.24
CA ASP A 104 2.79 -11.48 10.73
C ASP A 104 2.46 -12.51 9.63
N ARG A 105 1.76 -12.11 8.58
CA ARG A 105 1.37 -12.97 7.45
C ARG A 105 2.33 -12.89 6.27
N VAL A 106 3.30 -11.96 6.28
CA VAL A 106 4.26 -11.78 5.19
C VAL A 106 5.23 -12.95 5.11
N LEU A 107 5.73 -13.24 3.91
CA LEU A 107 6.61 -14.38 3.60
C LEU A 107 7.83 -14.47 4.53
N ASN A 108 8.48 -13.37 4.86
CA ASN A 108 9.63 -13.36 5.79
C ASN A 108 9.26 -13.91 7.17
N ARG A 109 8.10 -13.52 7.72
CA ARG A 109 7.61 -13.98 9.03
C ARG A 109 7.18 -15.43 8.99
N GLN A 110 6.47 -15.84 7.94
CA GLN A 110 6.04 -17.22 7.75
C GLN A 110 7.23 -18.16 7.54
N LEU A 111 8.23 -17.74 6.75
CA LEU A 111 9.48 -18.49 6.57
C LEU A 111 10.26 -18.63 7.87
N GLU A 112 10.34 -17.58 8.69
CA GLU A 112 10.99 -17.66 10.01
C GLU A 112 10.32 -18.73 10.89
N ILE A 113 8.97 -18.81 10.89
CA ILE A 113 8.22 -19.84 11.63
C ILE A 113 8.54 -21.24 11.07
N CYS A 114 8.46 -21.44 9.75
CA CYS A 114 8.73 -22.74 9.12
C CYS A 114 10.17 -23.23 9.30
N LEU A 115 11.13 -22.35 9.58
CA LEU A 115 12.53 -22.69 9.84
C LEU A 115 12.86 -22.86 11.32
N GLN A 116 11.93 -22.52 12.22
CA GLN A 116 12.05 -22.70 13.67
C GLN A 116 11.41 -24.00 14.16
N GLU A 117 10.66 -24.69 13.30
CA GLU A 117 10.45 -26.15 13.38
C GLU A 117 11.73 -26.89 12.95
#